data_AF-A0AAD4CCI0-F1
#
_entry.id   AF-A0AAD4CCI0-F1
#
_cell.length_a   1.000
_cell.length_b   1.000
_cell.length_c   1.000
_cell.angle_alpha   90.00
_cell.angle_beta   90.00
_cell.angle_gamma   90.00
#
_symmetry.space_group_name_H-M   'P 1'
#
loop_
_entity.id
_entity.type
_entity.pdbx_description
1 polymer ?
#
loop_
_entity_poly.entity_id
_entity_poly.type
_entity_poly.pdbx_seq_one_letter_code
_entity_poly.pdbx_strand_id
1 'polypeptide(L)'
;MEDSASGSGSGEAGHPTLLSFYEMPGWFQQNNNPGILYGYRHISCSVRASFRSWWYLHNETVNIYSHLIPAVVFLLGEWFILQYLAGKYSRLTSTDFVVFSFFMLAATICYAFSALYHTLMNHSYTVDHFCHRLDMLGIGVFIVGDIVLGVYTIFRCETTLRNIYWSMIGVFGALTIITNVHPKLQSHKYRSMRTLAFVATGMSVVAPLIHGLNIFGLDLMNKKAFTYTMVAKIGCLLSGTALYAVIYLASYIVVQALTGEALEAGYNTVNELLKQPKLEHVDYVPLKWTNKVMGIDGGKGALRVDIGYHLANLPPGQPTSILDCVDAPPNSQCVCV
;
A
#
# COMPACT_ATOMS: atom_id res chain seq x y z
N MET A 1 51.70 31.07 -28.38
CA MET A 1 51.52 32.13 -27.36
C MET A 1 50.04 32.45 -27.36
N GLU A 2 49.21 32.09 -26.39
CA GLU A 2 49.28 31.39 -25.09
C GLU A 2 47.88 30.75 -24.95
N ASP A 3 47.70 29.44 -24.76
CA ASP A 3 47.82 28.65 -23.53
C ASP A 3 46.89 29.05 -22.36
N SER A 4 46.18 28.01 -21.87
CA SER A 4 45.73 27.78 -20.48
C SER A 4 44.38 28.41 -20.06
N ALA A 5 43.50 27.75 -19.31
CA ALA A 5 43.63 26.52 -18.52
C ALA A 5 42.29 25.78 -18.36
N SER A 6 42.38 24.47 -18.49
CA SER A 6 41.50 23.47 -17.91
C SER A 6 41.42 23.63 -16.38
N GLY A 7 40.24 23.99 -15.88
CA GLY A 7 39.91 23.85 -14.46
C GLY A 7 39.46 22.42 -14.16
N SER A 8 40.41 21.49 -14.01
CA SER A 8 40.16 20.22 -13.34
C SER A 8 39.99 20.49 -11.84
N GLY A 9 38.76 20.79 -11.43
CA GLY A 9 38.38 20.79 -10.03
C GLY A 9 38.24 19.34 -9.55
N SER A 10 39.33 18.77 -9.04
CA SER A 10 39.28 17.65 -8.09
C SER A 10 38.65 18.18 -6.80
N GLY A 11 37.32 18.18 -6.75
CA GLY A 11 36.55 18.49 -5.55
C GLY A 11 36.39 17.23 -4.70
N GLU A 12 36.71 17.36 -3.41
CA GLU A 12 36.43 16.38 -2.36
C GLU A 12 35.07 15.70 -2.57
N ALA A 13 34.95 14.42 -2.19
CA ALA A 13 33.70 13.68 -2.22
C ALA A 13 32.72 14.25 -1.15
N GLY A 14 32.23 15.46 -1.38
CA GLY A 14 31.20 16.10 -0.60
C GLY A 14 29.91 15.31 -0.75
N HIS A 15 29.21 15.11 0.37
CA HIS A 15 27.89 14.52 0.35
C HIS A 15 26.99 15.28 -0.65
N PRO A 16 26.23 14.58 -1.49
CA PRO A 16 25.37 15.23 -2.48
C PRO A 16 24.38 16.16 -1.77
N THR A 17 24.33 17.42 -2.22
CA THR A 17 23.42 18.43 -1.70
C THR A 17 21.97 17.98 -1.93
N LEU A 18 21.16 18.05 -0.87
CA LEU A 18 19.73 17.72 -0.92
C LEU A 18 18.90 19.00 -1.00
N LEU A 19 17.75 18.89 -1.64
CA LEU A 19 16.82 19.99 -1.89
C LEU A 19 15.74 20.08 -0.81
N SER A 20 15.22 21.29 -0.65
CA SER A 20 13.94 21.56 0.01
C SER A 20 12.76 21.24 -0.92
N PHE A 21 11.57 21.11 -0.34
CA PHE A 21 10.33 20.85 -1.08
C PHE A 21 10.06 21.93 -2.14
N TYR A 22 10.32 23.20 -1.80
CA TYR A 22 10.04 24.34 -2.68
C TYR A 22 11.00 24.46 -3.86
N GLU A 23 12.16 23.80 -3.80
CA GLU A 23 13.11 23.72 -4.92
C GLU A 23 12.76 22.61 -5.92
N MET A 24 11.83 21.72 -5.57
CA MET A 24 11.40 20.64 -6.46
C MET A 24 10.52 21.17 -7.60
N PRO A 25 10.47 20.51 -8.77
CA PRO A 25 9.57 20.92 -9.84
C PRO A 25 8.10 20.86 -9.44
N GLY A 26 7.26 21.73 -10.02
CA GLY A 26 5.84 21.82 -9.68
C GLY A 26 5.06 20.51 -9.83
N TRP A 27 5.38 19.68 -10.83
CA TRP A 27 4.76 18.35 -10.99
C TRP A 27 5.06 17.41 -9.82
N PHE A 28 6.25 17.54 -9.22
CA PHE A 28 6.66 16.73 -8.09
C PHE A 28 5.96 17.23 -6.81
N GLN A 29 5.95 18.54 -6.60
CA GLN A 29 5.28 19.16 -5.43
C GLN A 29 3.78 18.82 -5.37
N GLN A 30 3.08 18.84 -6.52
CA GLN A 30 1.64 18.54 -6.60
C GLN A 30 1.28 17.11 -6.17
N ASN A 31 2.21 16.16 -6.39
CA ASN A 31 1.97 14.74 -6.14
C ASN A 31 2.51 14.26 -4.78
N ASN A 32 3.31 15.06 -4.08
CA ASN A 32 4.01 14.68 -2.86
C ASN A 32 3.52 15.47 -1.64
N ASN A 33 3.85 14.97 -0.45
CA ASN A 33 3.41 15.57 0.81
C ASN A 33 4.19 16.87 1.11
N PRO A 34 3.52 18.05 1.18
CA PRO A 34 4.20 19.32 1.47
C PRO A 34 4.73 19.41 2.90
N GLY A 35 4.35 18.50 3.81
CA GLY A 35 4.89 18.46 5.18
C GLY A 35 6.29 17.86 5.30
N ILE A 36 6.82 17.24 4.25
CA ILE A 36 8.22 16.85 4.19
C ILE A 36 8.99 18.00 3.54
N LEU A 37 9.71 18.76 4.36
CA LEU A 37 10.28 20.06 3.94
C LEU A 37 11.65 19.96 3.26
N TYR A 38 12.46 18.96 3.60
CA TYR A 38 13.85 18.83 3.16
C TYR A 38 14.24 17.39 2.88
N GLY A 39 15.41 17.22 2.27
CA GLY A 39 16.03 15.91 2.05
C GLY A 39 15.72 15.31 0.68
N TYR A 40 15.19 16.10 -0.27
CA TYR A 40 14.85 15.64 -1.61
C TYR A 40 16.10 15.50 -2.47
N ARG A 41 16.11 14.46 -3.31
CA ARG A 41 17.15 14.26 -4.31
C ARG A 41 16.87 15.12 -5.54
N HIS A 42 17.92 15.61 -6.19
CA HIS A 42 17.78 16.26 -7.50
C HIS A 42 17.12 15.33 -8.53
N ILE A 43 16.38 15.94 -9.47
CA ILE A 43 15.89 15.24 -10.66
C ILE A 43 17.08 14.87 -11.52
N SER A 44 17.39 13.57 -11.53
CA SER A 44 18.66 13.06 -12.03
C SER A 44 18.64 12.69 -13.51
N CYS A 45 17.45 12.42 -14.06
CA CYS A 45 17.27 11.83 -15.39
C CYS A 45 18.18 10.62 -15.66
N SER A 46 18.61 9.91 -14.60
CA SER A 46 19.62 8.86 -14.69
C SER A 46 19.35 7.77 -13.68
N VAL A 47 19.01 6.58 -14.19
CA VAL A 47 18.83 5.36 -13.37
C VAL A 47 20.06 5.11 -12.49
N ARG A 48 21.27 5.25 -13.05
CA ARG A 48 22.50 5.05 -12.30
C ARG A 48 22.64 6.04 -11.13
N ALA A 49 22.27 7.30 -11.33
CA ALA A 49 22.31 8.30 -10.26
C ALA A 49 21.26 8.00 -9.17
N SER A 50 20.06 7.55 -9.55
CA SER A 50 19.04 7.08 -8.61
C SER A 50 19.54 5.91 -7.76
N PHE A 51 20.19 4.89 -8.34
CA PHE A 51 20.74 3.78 -7.56
C PHE A 51 21.95 4.17 -6.70
N ARG A 52 22.77 5.14 -7.14
CA ARG A 52 23.83 5.70 -6.27
C ARG A 52 23.29 6.31 -4.98
N SER A 53 22.02 6.73 -4.97
CA SER A 53 21.40 7.31 -3.76
C SER A 53 21.21 6.33 -2.60
N TRP A 54 21.31 5.03 -2.85
CA TRP A 54 21.28 4.03 -1.77
C TRP A 54 22.42 4.18 -0.76
N TRP A 55 23.47 4.91 -1.12
CA TRP A 55 24.68 5.09 -0.32
C TRP A 55 24.73 6.38 0.50
N TYR A 56 23.65 7.17 0.52
CA TYR A 56 23.54 8.35 1.38
C TYR A 56 22.11 8.55 1.89
N LEU A 57 21.96 9.27 3.00
CA LEU A 57 20.64 9.52 3.61
C LEU A 57 19.88 10.60 2.85
N HIS A 58 18.60 10.35 2.61
CA HIS A 58 17.65 11.27 1.98
C HIS A 58 16.22 10.93 2.43
N ASN A 59 15.23 11.75 2.04
CA ASN A 59 13.84 11.60 2.48
C ASN A 59 13.21 10.23 2.13
N GLU A 60 13.68 9.59 1.06
CA GLU A 60 13.21 8.25 0.63
C GLU A 60 14.01 7.05 1.17
N THR A 61 15.08 7.25 1.95
CA THR A 61 15.97 6.13 2.33
C THR A 61 15.22 5.03 3.08
N VAL A 62 14.40 5.40 4.07
CA VAL A 62 13.63 4.42 4.85
C VAL A 62 12.62 3.70 3.95
N ASN A 63 11.93 4.41 3.05
CA ASN A 63 10.99 3.80 2.12
C ASN A 63 11.66 2.79 1.17
N ILE A 64 12.89 3.06 0.71
CA ILE A 64 13.63 2.10 -0.10
C ILE A 64 13.92 0.83 0.70
N TYR A 65 14.55 0.95 1.88
CA TYR A 65 15.01 -0.22 2.63
C TYR A 65 13.87 -0.98 3.32
N SER A 66 12.82 -0.29 3.78
CA SER A 66 11.65 -0.92 4.40
C SER A 66 10.87 -1.80 3.44
N HIS A 67 10.99 -1.58 2.12
CA HIS A 67 10.40 -2.43 1.10
C HIS A 67 11.42 -3.40 0.48
N LEU A 68 12.66 -2.97 0.25
CA LEU A 68 13.70 -3.81 -0.36
C LEU A 68 14.05 -5.02 0.51
N ILE A 69 14.21 -4.83 1.83
CA ILE A 69 14.59 -5.92 2.74
C ILE A 69 13.50 -7.02 2.74
N PRO A 70 12.20 -6.72 2.95
CA PRO A 70 11.16 -7.72 2.79
C PRO A 70 11.14 -8.37 1.41
N ALA A 71 11.33 -7.62 0.31
CA ALA A 71 11.36 -8.22 -1.03
C ALA A 71 12.41 -9.35 -1.13
N VAL A 72 13.62 -9.11 -0.62
CA VAL A 72 14.68 -10.12 -0.59
C VAL A 72 14.33 -11.27 0.35
N VAL A 73 13.79 -10.98 1.53
CA VAL A 73 13.38 -12.00 2.51
C VAL A 73 12.27 -12.91 1.95
N PHE A 74 11.25 -12.37 1.28
CA PHE A 74 10.19 -13.16 0.66
C PHE A 74 10.73 -14.02 -0.50
N LEU A 75 11.60 -13.45 -1.34
CA LEU A 75 12.20 -14.17 -2.47
C LEU A 75 13.04 -15.37 -2.01
N LEU A 76 13.95 -15.16 -1.06
CA LEU A 76 14.80 -16.23 -0.53
C LEU A 76 14.01 -17.19 0.37
N GLY A 77 13.07 -16.64 1.13
CA GLY A 77 12.18 -17.38 2.02
C GLY A 77 11.27 -18.34 1.27
N GLU A 78 10.79 -17.98 0.07
CA GLU A 78 9.99 -18.88 -0.77
C GLU A 78 10.75 -20.17 -1.06
N TRP A 79 11.98 -20.06 -1.59
CA TRP A 79 12.81 -21.22 -1.90
C TRP A 79 13.04 -22.08 -0.66
N PHE A 80 13.42 -21.47 0.47
CA PHE A 80 13.68 -22.19 1.72
C PHE A 80 12.43 -22.89 2.26
N ILE A 81 11.29 -22.20 2.33
CA ILE A 81 10.04 -22.73 2.89
C ILE A 81 9.52 -23.87 2.03
N LEU A 82 9.56 -23.74 0.70
CA LEU A 82 9.08 -24.81 -0.19
C LEU A 82 9.90 -26.10 -0.05
N GLN A 83 11.23 -26.00 0.08
CA GLN A 83 12.10 -27.15 0.35
C GLN A 83 11.78 -27.79 1.70
N TYR A 84 11.62 -26.97 2.73
CA TYR A 84 11.24 -27.44 4.08
C TYR A 84 9.88 -28.16 4.07
N LEU A 85 8.88 -27.57 3.43
CA LEU A 85 7.52 -28.13 3.35
C LEU A 85 7.52 -29.46 2.57
N ALA A 86 8.20 -29.52 1.42
CA ALA A 86 8.32 -30.74 0.62
C ALA A 86 9.03 -31.87 1.37
N GLY A 87 10.06 -31.56 2.17
CA GLY A 87 10.77 -32.54 2.98
C GLY A 87 10.00 -33.01 4.21
N LYS A 88 9.15 -32.15 4.79
CA LYS A 88 8.43 -32.43 6.05
C LYS A 88 7.08 -33.10 5.86
N TYR A 89 6.36 -32.75 4.79
CA TYR A 89 4.97 -33.18 4.59
C TYR A 89 4.83 -34.00 3.31
N SER A 90 4.49 -35.29 3.46
CA SER A 90 4.30 -36.22 2.33
C SER A 90 2.98 -36.05 1.59
N ARG A 91 2.01 -35.33 2.17
CA ARG A 91 0.64 -35.17 1.64
C ARG A 91 0.39 -33.81 0.96
N LEU A 92 1.45 -33.07 0.61
CA LEU A 92 1.30 -31.84 -0.16
C LEU A 92 1.00 -32.14 -1.62
N THR A 93 0.01 -31.43 -2.16
CA THR A 93 -0.42 -31.48 -3.56
C THR A 93 0.28 -30.39 -4.36
N SER A 94 0.37 -30.54 -5.68
CA SER A 94 0.90 -29.48 -6.54
C SER A 94 0.14 -28.15 -6.40
N THR A 95 -1.16 -28.19 -6.07
CA THR A 95 -1.96 -26.98 -5.83
C THR A 95 -1.50 -26.22 -4.59
N ASP A 96 -1.03 -26.91 -3.55
CA ASP A 96 -0.45 -26.27 -2.35
C ASP A 96 0.75 -25.41 -2.72
N PHE A 97 1.67 -26.01 -3.48
CA PHE A 97 2.87 -25.35 -3.95
C PHE A 97 2.52 -24.15 -4.82
N VAL A 98 1.61 -24.31 -5.79
CA VAL A 98 1.22 -23.23 -6.70
C VAL A 98 0.59 -22.06 -5.95
N VAL A 99 -0.35 -22.31 -5.05
CA VAL A 99 -1.07 -21.24 -4.33
C VAL A 99 -0.15 -20.53 -3.34
N PHE A 100 0.71 -21.27 -2.65
CA PHE A 100 1.70 -20.69 -1.74
C PHE A 100 2.77 -19.88 -2.49
N SER A 101 3.32 -20.42 -3.57
CA SER A 101 4.27 -19.70 -4.44
C SER A 101 3.66 -18.44 -5.02
N PHE A 102 2.40 -18.51 -5.48
CA PHE A 102 1.70 -17.33 -5.98
C PHE A 102 1.62 -16.21 -4.93
N PHE A 103 1.31 -16.54 -3.68
CA PHE A 103 1.31 -15.58 -2.57
C PHE A 103 2.71 -15.00 -2.29
N MET A 104 3.73 -15.86 -2.19
CA MET A 104 5.11 -15.43 -1.89
C MET A 104 5.69 -14.55 -3.00
N LEU A 105 5.45 -14.91 -4.25
CA LEU A 105 5.87 -14.12 -5.41
C LEU A 105 5.09 -12.81 -5.49
N ALA A 106 3.78 -12.81 -5.22
CA ALA A 106 2.98 -11.59 -5.18
C ALA A 106 3.47 -10.62 -4.10
N ALA A 107 3.84 -11.13 -2.92
CA ALA A 107 4.47 -10.34 -1.85
C ALA A 107 5.81 -9.75 -2.32
N THR A 108 6.68 -10.59 -2.90
CA THR A 108 7.97 -10.18 -3.44
C THR A 108 7.82 -9.05 -4.47
N ILE A 109 6.91 -9.22 -5.44
CA ILE A 109 6.64 -8.23 -6.49
C ILE A 109 6.14 -6.91 -5.89
N CYS A 110 5.21 -6.96 -4.92
CA CYS A 110 4.69 -5.79 -4.23
C CYS A 110 5.81 -4.96 -3.59
N TYR A 111 6.64 -5.61 -2.77
CA TYR A 111 7.74 -4.95 -2.10
C TYR A 111 8.83 -4.47 -3.09
N ALA A 112 9.15 -5.27 -4.12
CA ALA A 112 10.15 -4.90 -5.11
C ALA A 112 9.72 -3.69 -5.97
N PHE A 113 8.45 -3.64 -6.40
CA PHE A 113 7.93 -2.51 -7.16
C PHE A 113 7.88 -1.22 -6.32
N SER A 114 7.54 -1.33 -5.05
CA SER A 114 7.59 -0.20 -4.12
C SER A 114 9.02 0.32 -3.91
N ALA A 115 9.98 -0.57 -3.63
CA ALA A 115 11.38 -0.20 -3.50
C ALA A 115 11.94 0.43 -4.79
N LEU A 116 11.54 -0.10 -5.95
CA LEU A 116 11.92 0.44 -7.26
C LEU A 116 11.33 1.85 -7.47
N TYR A 117 10.06 2.06 -7.11
CA TYR A 117 9.44 3.38 -7.18
C TYR A 117 10.19 4.40 -6.33
N HIS A 118 10.39 4.13 -5.04
CA HIS A 118 11.13 5.04 -4.17
C HIS A 118 12.58 5.24 -4.60
N THR A 119 13.20 4.25 -5.25
CA THR A 119 14.53 4.42 -5.85
C THR A 119 14.48 5.38 -7.05
N LEU A 120 13.55 5.19 -7.98
CA LEU A 120 13.51 5.88 -9.28
C LEU A 120 12.63 7.14 -9.34
N MET A 121 11.93 7.50 -8.26
CA MET A 121 11.05 8.68 -8.27
C MET A 121 11.78 10.01 -8.55
N ASN A 122 13.10 10.08 -8.33
CA ASN A 122 13.92 11.25 -8.69
C ASN A 122 14.46 11.21 -10.13
N HIS A 123 14.00 10.29 -10.97
CA HIS A 123 14.52 10.15 -12.34
C HIS A 123 13.98 11.23 -13.27
N SER A 124 12.72 11.10 -13.70
CA SER A 124 12.03 12.06 -14.57
C SER A 124 10.53 11.87 -14.38
N TYR A 125 9.73 12.87 -14.76
CA TYR A 125 8.26 12.83 -14.66
C TYR A 125 7.68 11.51 -15.21
N THR A 126 8.11 11.09 -16.40
CA THR A 126 7.62 9.87 -17.05
C THR A 126 7.95 8.60 -16.27
N VAL A 127 9.18 8.49 -15.75
CA VAL A 127 9.64 7.31 -15.01
C VAL A 127 8.97 7.24 -13.65
N ASP A 128 8.87 8.37 -12.94
CA ASP A 128 8.16 8.48 -11.68
C ASP A 128 6.70 7.99 -11.81
N HIS A 129 5.95 8.51 -12.77
CA HIS A 129 4.54 8.10 -12.98
C HIS A 129 4.39 6.67 -13.49
N PHE A 130 5.40 6.12 -14.19
CA PHE A 130 5.40 4.73 -14.59
C PHE A 130 5.66 3.80 -13.39
N CYS A 131 6.71 4.07 -12.60
CA CYS A 131 7.04 3.29 -11.42
C CYS A 131 5.95 3.39 -10.35
N HIS A 132 5.31 4.55 -10.18
CA HIS A 132 4.17 4.70 -9.28
C HIS A 132 3.01 3.76 -9.66
N ARG A 133 2.75 3.58 -10.96
CA ARG A 133 1.74 2.62 -11.43
C ARG A 133 2.15 1.16 -11.20
N LEU A 134 3.44 0.84 -11.31
CA LEU A 134 3.95 -0.49 -10.96
C LEU A 134 3.80 -0.76 -9.46
N ASP A 135 4.10 0.21 -8.61
CA ASP A 135 3.90 0.09 -7.15
C ASP A 135 2.43 -0.21 -6.82
N MET A 136 1.49 0.54 -7.41
CA MET A 136 0.05 0.29 -7.27
C MET A 136 -0.37 -1.09 -7.82
N LEU A 137 0.21 -1.54 -8.93
CA LEU A 137 0.00 -2.88 -9.45
C LEU A 137 0.47 -3.95 -8.45
N GLY A 138 1.63 -3.74 -7.83
CA GLY A 138 2.19 -4.62 -6.81
C GLY A 138 1.24 -4.83 -5.63
N ILE A 139 0.68 -3.75 -5.09
CA ILE A 139 -0.34 -3.80 -4.02
C ILE A 139 -1.55 -4.62 -4.46
N GLY A 140 -2.06 -4.37 -5.68
CA GLY A 140 -3.22 -5.09 -6.21
C GLY A 140 -2.99 -6.59 -6.37
N VAL A 141 -1.84 -6.97 -6.94
CA VAL A 141 -1.45 -8.38 -7.11
C VAL A 141 -1.28 -9.07 -5.76
N PHE A 142 -0.68 -8.39 -4.77
CA PHE A 142 -0.52 -8.92 -3.42
C PHE A 142 -1.85 -9.15 -2.70
N ILE A 143 -2.79 -8.20 -2.76
CA ILE A 143 -4.13 -8.38 -2.17
C ILE A 143 -4.84 -9.60 -2.79
N VAL A 144 -4.77 -9.75 -4.12
CA VAL A 144 -5.35 -10.91 -4.81
C VAL A 144 -4.67 -12.20 -4.37
N GLY A 145 -3.33 -12.22 -4.31
CA GLY A 145 -2.55 -13.36 -3.82
C GLY A 145 -2.93 -13.80 -2.41
N ASP A 146 -3.05 -12.84 -1.49
CA ASP A 146 -3.44 -13.11 -0.10
C ASP A 146 -4.85 -13.72 0.01
N ILE A 147 -5.81 -13.19 -0.74
CA ILE A 147 -7.19 -13.70 -0.75
C ILE A 147 -7.28 -15.07 -1.42
N VAL A 148 -6.55 -15.29 -2.52
CA VAL A 148 -6.50 -16.60 -3.20
C VAL A 148 -5.96 -17.67 -2.26
N LEU A 149 -4.87 -17.38 -1.54
CA LEU A 149 -4.31 -18.27 -0.52
C LEU A 149 -5.31 -18.51 0.62
N GLY A 150 -5.92 -17.45 1.16
CA GLY A 150 -6.90 -17.57 2.24
C GLY A 150 -8.15 -18.39 1.87
N VAL A 151 -8.70 -18.19 0.66
CA VAL A 151 -9.82 -18.99 0.15
C VAL A 151 -9.40 -20.45 -0.03
N TYR A 152 -8.18 -20.69 -0.51
CA TYR A 152 -7.65 -22.05 -0.67
C TYR A 152 -7.50 -22.76 0.67
N THR A 153 -6.98 -22.10 1.71
CA THR A 153 -6.81 -22.73 3.03
C THR A 153 -8.16 -23.08 3.67
N ILE A 154 -9.17 -22.20 3.54
CA ILE A 154 -10.52 -22.43 4.06
C ILE A 154 -11.23 -23.54 3.28
N PHE A 155 -11.30 -23.42 1.95
CA PHE A 155 -12.09 -24.30 1.07
C PHE A 155 -11.22 -25.31 0.31
N ARG A 156 -10.13 -25.78 0.93
CA ARG A 156 -9.18 -26.73 0.32
C ARG A 156 -9.88 -27.95 -0.27
N CYS A 157 -10.84 -28.50 0.45
CA CYS A 157 -11.61 -29.68 0.02
C CYS A 157 -12.96 -29.34 -0.63
N GLU A 158 -13.43 -28.10 -0.50
CA GLU A 158 -14.68 -27.64 -1.10
C GLU A 158 -14.43 -26.94 -2.44
N THR A 159 -14.09 -27.73 -3.46
CA THR A 159 -13.64 -27.22 -4.78
C THR A 159 -14.64 -26.25 -5.43
N THR A 160 -15.95 -26.52 -5.32
CA THR A 160 -16.99 -25.66 -5.89
C THR A 160 -16.99 -24.28 -5.22
N LEU A 161 -16.97 -24.23 -3.89
CA LEU A 161 -16.94 -22.97 -3.13
C LEU A 161 -15.64 -22.21 -3.39
N ARG A 162 -14.50 -22.91 -3.38
CA ARG A 162 -13.20 -22.34 -3.72
C ARG A 162 -13.24 -21.64 -5.08
N ASN A 163 -13.74 -22.31 -6.12
CA ASN A 163 -13.77 -21.79 -7.48
C ASN A 163 -14.74 -20.60 -7.65
N ILE A 164 -15.87 -20.61 -6.93
CA ILE A 164 -16.79 -19.45 -6.88
C ILE A 164 -16.06 -18.24 -6.31
N TYR A 165 -15.43 -18.39 -5.14
CA TYR A 165 -14.74 -17.28 -4.49
C TYR A 165 -13.49 -16.82 -5.25
N TRP A 166 -12.74 -17.74 -5.86
CA TRP A 166 -11.64 -17.42 -6.77
C TRP A 166 -12.10 -16.65 -8.01
N SER A 167 -13.26 -16.99 -8.58
CA SER A 167 -13.82 -16.24 -9.70
C SER A 167 -14.23 -14.82 -9.27
N MET A 168 -14.86 -14.71 -8.10
CA MET A 168 -15.22 -13.41 -7.51
C MET A 168 -13.99 -12.51 -7.30
N ILE A 169 -12.93 -13.01 -6.65
CA ILE A 169 -11.70 -12.22 -6.45
C ILE A 169 -10.99 -11.91 -7.77
N GLY A 170 -11.07 -12.79 -8.78
CA GLY A 170 -10.56 -12.49 -10.12
C GLY A 170 -11.23 -11.25 -10.73
N VAL A 171 -12.56 -11.13 -10.60
CA VAL A 171 -13.31 -9.96 -11.08
C VAL A 171 -12.94 -8.69 -10.31
N PHE A 172 -12.99 -8.73 -8.97
CA PHE A 172 -12.62 -7.56 -8.15
C PHE A 172 -11.16 -7.13 -8.35
N GLY A 173 -10.24 -8.10 -8.40
CA GLY A 173 -8.82 -7.89 -8.65
C GLY A 173 -8.57 -7.25 -10.02
N ALA A 174 -9.21 -7.75 -11.07
CA ALA A 174 -9.09 -7.17 -12.41
C ALA A 174 -9.59 -5.72 -12.45
N LEU A 175 -10.76 -5.43 -11.85
CA LEU A 175 -11.28 -4.07 -11.76
C LEU A 175 -10.34 -3.14 -10.99
N THR A 176 -9.76 -3.61 -9.89
CA THR A 176 -8.79 -2.85 -9.09
C THR A 176 -7.51 -2.56 -9.86
N ILE A 177 -6.96 -3.55 -10.57
CA ILE A 177 -5.76 -3.36 -11.37
C ILE A 177 -6.03 -2.38 -12.52
N ILE A 178 -7.14 -2.54 -13.25
CA ILE A 178 -7.52 -1.63 -14.35
C ILE A 178 -7.66 -0.20 -13.84
N THR A 179 -8.41 0.00 -12.75
CA THR A 179 -8.66 1.33 -12.19
C THR A 179 -7.37 2.01 -11.70
N ASN A 180 -6.43 1.24 -11.16
CA ASN A 180 -5.19 1.77 -10.58
C ASN A 180 -4.02 1.91 -11.55
N VAL A 181 -3.98 1.14 -12.64
CA VAL A 181 -2.85 1.14 -13.59
C VAL A 181 -3.17 1.95 -14.86
N HIS A 182 -4.46 2.07 -15.22
CA HIS A 182 -4.83 2.73 -16.47
C HIS A 182 -4.43 4.21 -16.47
N PRO A 183 -3.69 4.70 -17.50
CA PRO A 183 -3.15 6.07 -17.52
C PRO A 183 -4.22 7.16 -17.39
N LYS A 184 -5.39 6.98 -18.03
CA LYS A 184 -6.49 7.97 -17.99
C LYS A 184 -7.14 8.11 -16.62
N LEU A 185 -6.91 7.16 -15.71
CA LEU A 185 -7.49 7.14 -14.37
C LEU A 185 -6.49 7.62 -13.30
N GLN A 186 -5.35 8.19 -13.71
CA GLN A 186 -4.32 8.64 -12.78
C GLN A 186 -4.54 10.03 -12.19
N SER A 187 -5.50 10.80 -12.71
CA SER A 187 -5.76 12.15 -12.22
C SER A 187 -6.37 12.16 -10.82
N HIS A 188 -6.17 13.26 -10.08
CA HIS A 188 -6.72 13.44 -8.73
C HIS A 188 -8.23 13.21 -8.64
N LYS A 189 -8.98 13.47 -9.72
CA LYS A 189 -10.42 13.23 -9.81
C LYS A 189 -10.81 11.77 -9.53
N TYR A 190 -9.97 10.82 -9.94
CA TYR A 190 -10.25 9.38 -9.81
C TYR A 190 -9.63 8.76 -8.56
N ARG A 191 -8.98 9.55 -7.70
CA ARG A 191 -8.29 9.07 -6.49
C ARG A 191 -9.23 8.25 -5.60
N SER A 192 -10.43 8.77 -5.30
CA SER A 192 -11.39 8.07 -4.43
C SER A 192 -11.87 6.76 -5.04
N MET A 193 -12.09 6.72 -6.35
CA MET A 193 -12.50 5.50 -7.07
C MET A 193 -11.40 4.43 -6.98
N ARG A 194 -10.14 4.81 -7.20
CA ARG A 194 -8.98 3.91 -7.07
C ARG A 194 -8.85 3.33 -5.67
N THR A 195 -8.96 4.18 -4.64
CA THR A 195 -8.95 3.74 -3.24
C THR A 195 -10.11 2.80 -2.94
N LEU A 196 -11.32 3.14 -3.41
CA LEU A 196 -12.51 2.31 -3.18
C LEU A 196 -12.37 0.93 -3.83
N ALA A 197 -11.72 0.82 -4.99
CA ALA A 197 -11.46 -0.47 -5.64
C ALA A 197 -10.57 -1.38 -4.78
N PHE A 198 -9.49 -0.84 -4.20
CA PHE A 198 -8.66 -1.58 -3.24
C PHE A 198 -9.45 -2.02 -2.00
N VAL A 199 -10.22 -1.10 -1.41
CA VAL A 199 -11.06 -1.40 -0.23
C VAL A 199 -12.08 -2.48 -0.55
N ALA A 200 -12.79 -2.38 -1.67
CA ALA A 200 -13.79 -3.37 -2.09
C ALA A 200 -13.15 -4.76 -2.30
N THR A 201 -11.97 -4.81 -2.91
CA THR A 201 -11.23 -6.05 -3.11
C THR A 201 -10.81 -6.66 -1.78
N GLY A 202 -10.25 -5.86 -0.86
CA GLY A 202 -9.90 -6.33 0.48
C GLY A 202 -11.12 -6.81 1.28
N MET A 203 -12.21 -6.06 1.26
CA MET A 203 -13.45 -6.40 1.96
C MET A 203 -14.16 -7.64 1.39
N SER A 204 -13.84 -8.04 0.16
CA SER A 204 -14.40 -9.25 -0.46
C SER A 204 -14.06 -10.53 0.33
N VAL A 205 -13.02 -10.52 1.18
CA VAL A 205 -12.66 -11.62 2.06
C VAL A 205 -13.71 -11.92 3.12
N VAL A 206 -14.56 -10.96 3.50
CA VAL A 206 -15.57 -11.15 4.56
C VAL A 206 -16.56 -12.26 4.19
N ALA A 207 -16.97 -12.35 2.92
CA ALA A 207 -17.91 -13.36 2.47
C ALA A 207 -17.40 -14.81 2.61
N PRO A 208 -16.22 -15.20 2.08
CA PRO A 208 -15.67 -16.54 2.29
C PRO A 208 -15.36 -16.83 3.77
N LEU A 209 -15.01 -15.83 4.57
CA LEU A 209 -14.79 -16.02 6.01
C LEU A 209 -16.08 -16.38 6.76
N ILE A 210 -17.16 -15.62 6.55
CA ILE A 210 -18.46 -15.91 7.16
C ILE A 210 -18.97 -17.28 6.71
N HIS A 211 -18.85 -17.59 5.42
CA HIS A 211 -19.29 -18.87 4.89
C HIS A 211 -18.47 -20.04 5.47
N GLY A 212 -17.14 -19.87 5.58
CA GLY A 212 -16.27 -20.85 6.23
C GLY A 212 -16.62 -21.08 7.69
N LEU A 213 -16.87 -20.01 8.46
CA LEU A 213 -17.29 -20.11 9.86
C LEU A 213 -18.63 -20.84 10.01
N ASN A 214 -19.58 -20.60 9.11
CA ASN A 214 -20.89 -21.26 9.14
C ASN A 214 -20.82 -22.75 8.84
N ILE A 215 -19.97 -23.18 7.90
CA ILE A 215 -19.84 -24.59 7.51
C ILE A 215 -18.96 -25.36 8.50
N PHE A 216 -17.79 -24.81 8.84
CA PHE A 216 -16.74 -25.53 9.55
C PHE A 216 -16.76 -25.29 11.06
N GLY A 217 -17.42 -24.22 11.52
CA GLY A 217 -17.35 -23.79 12.92
C GLY A 217 -15.99 -23.21 13.30
N LEU A 218 -15.92 -22.60 14.49
CA LEU A 218 -14.72 -21.90 14.95
C LEU A 218 -13.54 -22.85 15.22
N ASP A 219 -13.80 -24.05 15.76
CA ASP A 219 -12.74 -24.99 16.13
C ASP A 219 -11.95 -25.51 14.93
N LEU A 220 -12.65 -25.85 13.84
CA LEU A 220 -12.00 -26.32 12.62
C LEU A 220 -11.31 -25.18 11.88
N MET A 221 -11.90 -23.98 11.86
CA MET A 221 -11.25 -22.78 11.34
C MET A 221 -9.96 -22.46 12.11
N ASN A 222 -9.95 -22.60 13.43
CA ASN A 222 -8.75 -22.40 14.25
C ASN A 222 -7.63 -23.39 13.91
N LYS A 223 -7.95 -24.65 13.59
CA LYS A 223 -6.96 -25.63 13.11
C LYS A 223 -6.37 -25.25 11.75
N LYS A 224 -7.13 -24.55 10.91
CA LYS A 224 -6.66 -23.92 9.66
C LYS A 224 -5.90 -22.60 9.90
N ALA A 225 -5.44 -22.36 11.13
CA ALA A 225 -4.75 -21.15 11.59
C ALA A 225 -5.56 -19.84 11.46
N PHE A 226 -6.90 -19.91 11.38
CA PHE A 226 -7.76 -18.75 11.13
C PHE A 226 -7.60 -17.62 12.16
N THR A 227 -7.81 -17.90 13.46
CA THR A 227 -7.81 -16.82 14.47
C THR A 227 -6.46 -16.13 14.59
N TYR A 228 -5.36 -16.89 14.64
CA TYR A 228 -4.02 -16.31 14.74
C TYR A 228 -3.67 -15.45 13.52
N THR A 229 -3.98 -15.94 12.31
CA THR A 229 -3.70 -15.20 11.08
C THR A 229 -4.59 -13.96 10.94
N MET A 230 -5.87 -14.03 11.32
CA MET A 230 -6.77 -12.88 11.28
C MET A 230 -6.39 -11.80 12.29
N VAL A 231 -6.10 -12.18 13.53
CA VAL A 231 -5.68 -11.21 14.57
C VAL A 231 -4.39 -10.51 14.14
N ALA A 232 -3.41 -11.27 13.64
CA ALA A 232 -2.16 -10.69 13.14
C ALA A 232 -2.40 -9.76 11.94
N LYS A 233 -3.18 -10.19 10.94
CA LYS A 233 -3.48 -9.38 9.74
C LYS A 233 -4.22 -8.09 10.08
N ILE A 234 -5.31 -8.19 10.84
CA ILE A 234 -6.11 -7.04 11.27
C ILE A 234 -5.26 -6.10 12.13
N GLY A 235 -4.49 -6.64 13.07
CA GLY A 235 -3.58 -5.86 13.91
C GLY A 235 -2.54 -5.10 13.10
N CYS A 236 -1.89 -5.76 12.14
CA CYS A 236 -0.90 -5.12 11.25
C CYS A 236 -1.54 -4.06 10.34
N LEU A 237 -2.70 -4.35 9.75
CA LEU A 237 -3.42 -3.41 8.87
C LEU A 237 -3.89 -2.16 9.63
N LEU A 238 -4.48 -2.34 10.81
CA LEU A 238 -4.98 -1.22 11.61
C LEU A 238 -3.83 -0.38 12.17
N SER A 239 -2.76 -1.01 12.67
CA SER A 239 -1.59 -0.29 13.18
C SER A 239 -0.88 0.48 12.07
N GLY A 240 -0.67 -0.13 10.89
CA GLY A 240 -0.08 0.56 9.73
C GLY A 240 -0.95 1.72 9.24
N THR A 241 -2.27 1.53 9.14
CA THR A 241 -3.21 2.59 8.73
C THR A 241 -3.23 3.74 9.73
N ALA A 242 -3.22 3.44 11.04
CA ALA A 242 -3.19 4.45 12.09
C ALA A 242 -1.88 5.25 12.03
N LEU A 243 -0.74 4.57 11.90
CA LEU A 243 0.58 5.22 11.76
C LEU A 243 0.61 6.16 10.55
N TYR A 244 0.15 5.69 9.38
CA TYR A 244 0.07 6.51 8.17
C TYR A 244 -0.82 7.75 8.38
N ALA A 245 -2.00 7.58 8.97
CA ALA A 245 -2.93 8.67 9.23
C ALA A 245 -2.36 9.69 10.22
N VAL A 246 -1.71 9.24 11.28
CA VAL A 246 -1.05 10.11 12.28
C VAL A 246 0.08 10.90 11.64
N ILE A 247 0.94 10.26 10.85
CA ILE A 247 2.05 10.94 10.16
C ILE A 247 1.52 11.97 9.17
N TYR A 248 0.46 11.65 8.42
CA TYR A 248 -0.17 12.58 7.49
C TYR A 248 -0.82 13.77 8.22
N LEU A 249 -1.53 13.53 9.32
CA LEU A 249 -2.15 14.59 10.11
C LEU A 249 -1.10 15.49 10.76
N ALA A 250 -0.04 14.92 11.31
CA ALA A 250 1.09 15.66 11.87
C ALA A 250 1.75 16.54 10.79
N SER A 251 1.99 15.98 9.60
CA SER A 251 2.50 16.72 8.44
C SER A 251 1.60 17.92 8.08
N TYR A 252 0.29 17.72 8.07
CA TYR A 252 -0.68 18.77 7.78
C TYR A 252 -0.67 19.89 8.83
N ILE A 253 -0.60 19.54 10.12
CA ILE A 253 -0.52 20.52 11.22
C ILE A 253 0.75 21.36 11.11
N VAL A 254 1.90 20.72 10.83
CA VAL A 254 3.18 21.43 10.65
C VAL A 254 3.09 22.43 9.49
N VAL A 255 2.53 22.03 8.35
CA VAL A 255 2.35 22.94 7.21
C VAL A 255 1.46 24.12 7.60
N GLN A 256 0.34 23.86 8.26
CA GLN A 256 -0.57 24.92 8.70
C GLN A 256 0.11 25.91 9.65
N ALA A 257 0.87 25.41 10.64
CA ALA A 257 1.61 26.24 11.58
C ALA A 257 2.66 27.12 10.86
N LEU A 258 3.46 26.54 9.97
CA LEU A 258 4.47 27.27 9.21
C LEU A 258 3.85 28.30 8.26
N THR A 259 2.76 27.95 7.58
CA THR A 259 2.06 28.92 6.73
C THR A 259 1.40 30.04 7.54
N GLY A 260 0.90 29.74 8.74
CA GLY A 260 0.33 30.72 9.65
C GLY A 260 1.36 31.72 10.15
N GLU A 261 2.52 31.24 10.61
CA GLU A 261 3.65 32.07 11.02
C GLU A 261 4.17 32.94 9.86
N ALA A 262 4.29 32.38 8.65
CA ALA A 262 4.71 33.12 7.46
C ALA A 262 3.70 34.19 7.05
N LEU A 263 2.39 33.91 7.15
CA LEU A 263 1.32 34.89 6.92
C LEU A 263 1.36 36.02 7.94
N GLU A 264 1.57 35.70 9.21
CA GLU A 264 1.68 36.69 10.29
C GLU A 264 2.92 37.57 10.14
N ALA A 265 4.07 36.98 9.82
CA ALA A 265 5.30 37.71 9.52
C ALA A 265 5.15 38.63 8.29
N GLY A 266 4.50 38.14 7.23
CA GLY A 266 4.18 38.92 6.04
C GLY A 266 3.23 40.08 6.34
N TYR A 267 2.17 39.84 7.12
CA TYR A 267 1.23 40.87 7.58
C TYR A 267 1.93 41.95 8.41
N ASN A 268 2.80 41.56 9.34
CA ASN A 268 3.59 42.48 10.15
C ASN A 268 4.56 43.30 9.30
N THR A 269 5.22 42.68 8.32
CA THR A 269 6.11 43.37 7.38
C THR A 269 5.36 44.37 6.52
N VAL A 270 4.21 44.00 5.97
CA VAL A 270 3.34 44.92 5.20
C VAL A 270 2.85 46.07 6.08
N ASN A 271 2.46 45.81 7.33
CA ASN A 271 2.05 46.86 8.26
C ASN A 271 3.20 47.82 8.62
N GLU A 272 4.43 47.33 8.77
CA GLU A 272 5.61 48.19 8.95
C GLU A 272 5.91 49.01 7.69
N LEU A 273 5.77 48.43 6.50
CA LEU A 273 5.91 49.16 5.23
C LEU A 273 4.80 50.22 5.06
N LEU A 274 3.57 49.94 5.50
CA LEU A 274 2.46 50.91 5.49
C LEU A 274 2.61 52.04 6.51
N LYS A 275 3.42 51.85 7.56
CA LYS A 275 3.80 52.90 8.52
C LYS A 275 4.91 53.81 8.00
N GLN A 276 5.61 53.44 6.93
CA GLN A 276 6.57 54.34 6.29
C GLN A 276 5.80 55.51 5.63
N PRO A 277 6.30 56.76 5.76
CA PRO A 277 5.66 57.91 5.15
C PRO A 277 5.56 57.71 3.63
N LYS A 278 4.32 57.73 3.11
CA LYS A 278 4.00 57.51 1.70
C LYS A 278 4.81 58.47 0.81
N LEU A 279 5.58 57.92 -0.13
CA LEU A 279 5.81 58.60 -1.41
C LEU A 279 4.48 58.54 -2.17
N GLU A 280 3.93 59.70 -2.49
CA GLU A 280 2.64 59.86 -3.16
C GLU A 280 2.64 59.23 -4.57
N HIS A 281 1.46 58.75 -4.96
CA HIS A 281 1.04 58.21 -6.27
C HIS A 281 1.31 56.73 -6.57
N VAL A 282 0.36 55.86 -6.19
CA VAL A 282 -0.14 54.78 -7.08
C VAL A 282 -1.63 54.53 -6.77
N ASP A 283 -2.48 54.60 -7.81
CA ASP A 283 -3.92 54.30 -7.74
C ASP A 283 -4.20 52.82 -7.45
N TYR A 284 -5.04 52.54 -6.45
CA TYR A 284 -5.50 51.19 -6.12
C TYR A 284 -6.92 50.94 -6.65
N VAL A 285 -7.09 49.86 -7.43
CA VAL A 285 -8.40 49.29 -7.82
C VAL A 285 -8.76 48.16 -6.84
N PRO A 286 -9.95 48.16 -6.19
CA PRO A 286 -10.28 47.14 -5.20
C PRO A 286 -10.87 45.87 -5.85
N LEU A 287 -10.23 44.72 -5.61
CA LEU A 287 -10.77 43.40 -5.93
C LEU A 287 -11.64 42.88 -4.76
N LYS A 288 -12.92 42.63 -5.04
CA LYS A 288 -13.89 42.02 -4.12
C LYS A 288 -13.60 40.53 -3.92
N TRP A 289 -13.43 40.11 -2.66
CA TRP A 289 -13.48 38.72 -2.22
C TRP A 289 -14.91 38.35 -1.81
N THR A 290 -15.44 37.23 -2.32
CA THR A 290 -16.71 36.66 -1.88
C THR A 290 -16.47 35.38 -1.08
N ASN A 291 -16.85 35.42 0.20
CA ASN A 291 -16.96 34.24 1.07
C ASN A 291 -18.23 33.44 0.74
N LYS A 292 -18.13 32.12 0.60
CA LYS A 292 -19.30 31.24 0.79
C LYS A 292 -18.89 29.92 1.46
N VAL A 293 -19.37 29.78 2.69
CA VAL A 293 -19.28 28.61 3.57
C VAL A 293 -20.54 27.73 3.42
N MET A 294 -20.32 26.41 3.55
CA MET A 294 -21.19 25.25 3.86
C MET A 294 -22.73 25.32 3.80
N GLY A 295 -23.30 24.22 3.29
CA GLY A 295 -24.60 23.68 3.69
C GLY A 295 -24.53 22.15 3.81
N ILE A 296 -24.85 21.63 5.00
CA ILE A 296 -25.12 20.21 5.29
C ILE A 296 -26.64 20.06 5.31
N ASP A 297 -27.17 19.01 4.69
CA ASP A 297 -28.54 18.58 4.99
C ASP A 297 -28.64 17.05 5.04
N GLY A 298 -29.40 16.57 6.02
CA GLY A 298 -29.48 15.17 6.42
C GLY A 298 -30.56 14.37 5.69
N GLY A 299 -30.41 13.04 5.73
CA GLY A 299 -31.42 12.11 5.25
C GLY A 299 -31.14 10.70 5.77
N LYS A 300 -31.93 10.27 6.76
CA LYS A 300 -31.92 8.93 7.36
C LYS A 300 -32.43 7.89 6.35
N GLY A 301 -31.80 6.72 6.33
CA GLY A 301 -32.31 5.53 5.64
C GLY A 301 -31.66 4.28 6.19
N ALA A 302 -32.35 3.59 7.12
CA ALA A 302 -31.96 2.29 7.62
C ALA A 302 -32.39 1.20 6.63
N LEU A 303 -31.49 0.30 6.25
CA LEU A 303 -31.82 -0.92 5.52
C LEU A 303 -31.48 -2.12 6.41
N ARG A 304 -32.51 -2.72 7.03
CA ARG A 304 -32.46 -4.04 7.67
C ARG A 304 -32.51 -5.09 6.56
N VAL A 305 -31.56 -6.01 6.55
CA VAL A 305 -31.60 -7.21 5.71
C VAL A 305 -31.64 -8.39 6.67
N ASP A 306 -32.84 -8.98 6.81
CA ASP A 306 -33.04 -10.28 7.44
C ASP A 306 -32.55 -11.37 6.49
N ILE A 307 -31.64 -12.23 6.95
CA ILE A 307 -31.33 -13.51 6.31
C ILE A 307 -31.50 -14.57 7.39
N GLY A 308 -32.69 -15.19 7.41
CA GLY A 308 -32.87 -16.49 8.03
C GLY A 308 -32.60 -17.57 6.99
N TYR A 309 -31.80 -18.58 7.34
CA TYR A 309 -31.97 -19.93 6.82
C TYR A 309 -31.47 -20.98 7.81
N HIS A 310 -32.17 -22.09 7.75
CA HIS A 310 -32.19 -23.29 8.58
C HIS A 310 -31.13 -24.33 8.16
N LEU A 311 -30.77 -25.20 9.12
CA LEU A 311 -30.18 -26.57 9.01
C LEU A 311 -28.65 -26.63 8.84
N ALA A 312 -27.90 -27.55 9.46
CA ALA A 312 -28.24 -28.86 10.01
C ALA A 312 -27.31 -29.28 11.17
N ASN A 313 -27.86 -30.13 12.04
CA ASN A 313 -27.15 -30.85 13.11
C ASN A 313 -26.06 -31.77 12.55
N LEU A 314 -24.87 -31.78 13.18
CA LEU A 314 -23.89 -32.86 13.06
C LEU A 314 -23.89 -33.69 14.36
N PRO A 315 -23.92 -35.04 14.28
CA PRO A 315 -23.92 -35.91 15.46
C PRO A 315 -22.53 -35.95 16.14
N PRO A 316 -22.49 -36.14 17.48
CA PRO A 316 -21.24 -36.16 18.23
C PRO A 316 -20.46 -37.48 18.04
N GLY A 317 -19.14 -37.40 17.81
CA GLY A 317 -18.25 -38.58 17.87
C GLY A 317 -17.11 -38.67 16.85
N GLN A 318 -16.85 -37.67 15.99
CA GLN A 318 -15.75 -37.76 15.02
C GLN A 318 -14.40 -37.26 15.58
N PRO A 319 -13.28 -37.92 15.25
CA PRO A 319 -11.96 -37.56 15.77
C PRO A 319 -11.56 -36.15 15.32
N THR A 320 -11.08 -35.35 16.28
CA THR A 320 -10.90 -33.91 16.11
C THR A 320 -9.43 -33.48 16.01
N SER A 321 -8.44 -34.38 15.95
CA SER A 321 -7.03 -33.97 15.97
C SER A 321 -6.27 -34.26 14.67
N ILE A 322 -5.34 -33.35 14.34
CA ILE A 322 -4.41 -33.44 13.19
C ILE A 322 -3.52 -34.69 13.25
N LEU A 323 -3.24 -35.20 14.46
CA LEU A 323 -2.37 -36.36 14.69
C LEU A 323 -3.06 -37.68 14.35
N ASP A 324 -4.39 -37.76 14.46
CA ASP A 324 -5.12 -39.01 14.26
C ASP A 324 -5.30 -39.40 12.77
N CYS A 325 -4.93 -38.51 11.85
CA CYS A 325 -5.14 -38.69 10.40
C CYS A 325 -3.87 -38.84 9.58
N VAL A 326 -2.69 -38.63 10.16
CA VAL A 326 -1.40 -38.77 9.46
C VAL A 326 -1.11 -40.23 9.10
N ASP A 327 -1.63 -41.18 9.89
CA ASP A 327 -1.39 -42.63 9.73
C ASP A 327 -2.68 -43.47 9.54
N ALA A 328 -3.84 -42.82 9.34
CA ALA A 328 -5.11 -43.53 9.29
C ALA A 328 -5.33 -44.27 7.94
N PRO A 329 -5.89 -45.50 7.95
CA PRO A 329 -6.10 -46.32 6.75
C PRO A 329 -7.07 -45.67 5.75
N PRO A 330 -7.07 -46.09 4.47
CA PRO A 330 -7.82 -45.44 3.37
C PRO A 330 -9.33 -45.24 3.60
N ASN A 331 -9.93 -45.96 4.57
CA ASN A 331 -11.35 -45.92 4.90
C ASN A 331 -11.69 -45.11 6.16
N SER A 332 -10.74 -44.39 6.77
CA SER A 332 -11.03 -43.50 7.90
C SER A 332 -11.63 -42.16 7.43
N GLN A 333 -12.73 -41.72 8.05
CA GLN A 333 -13.31 -40.37 7.87
C GLN A 333 -12.40 -39.30 8.49
N CYS A 334 -11.32 -38.97 7.79
CA CYS A 334 -10.44 -37.88 8.17
C CYS A 334 -11.01 -36.54 7.67
N VAL A 335 -11.21 -35.61 8.61
CA VAL A 335 -11.62 -34.24 8.29
C VAL A 335 -10.47 -33.55 7.55
N CYS A 336 -10.76 -33.00 6.38
CA CYS A 336 -9.79 -32.23 5.59
C CYS A 336 -9.44 -30.91 6.30
N VAL A 337 -8.36 -30.94 7.08
CA VAL A 337 -7.76 -29.74 7.69
C VAL A 337 -6.73 -29.13 6.75
#